data_AF-A0A6A4XRJ6-F1
#
_entry.id   AF-A0A6A4XRJ6-F1
#
_cell.length_a   1.000
_cell.length_b   1.000
_cell.length_c   1.000
_cell.angle_alpha   90.00
_cell.angle_beta   90.00
_cell.angle_gamma   90.00
#
_symmetry.space_group_name_H-M   'P 1'
#
loop_
_entity.id
_entity.type
_entity.pdbx_description
1 polymer ?
#
loop_
_entity_poly.entity_id
_entity_poly.type
_entity_poly.pdbx_seq_one_letter_code
_entity_poly.pdbx_strand_id
1 'polypeptide(L)'
;MENNRPVWYCLVDGHGELYDGTTATTVEIRSNSYIDDFRKEVKANHTSVLKNVDSSQLIVFANKAEFDKGPEKRVFLRSSATLNDFGSSKKEALLVVVRTHNLVAPDEDHPAKRKKIGYSVPRATWFTSELTGFCTVELSLDEWLAMTYNGTFQNLDLNDMEMEDSEPPMETGSITRTFQRFVMDFPVLMNDNRQVSVFVRPCYDELFKLLLKDIEERNQSVGITGNPGIGKSRFYAYCVLRLTQEPIEGRVLVINCAEETFIFEDGVFRYISTNQELLQYKHNKNVIRLIDGRSNHLFSWTGVSILFTSPGYSDYKTFLKSTNVQYVMPPWTQKELSIAAEIAETTTKVVKERFDEFGGIARYVFSKQVHSYTSDAKEVHSKVKGLDIFNVVSRREEVNEKMYPHRLLHMFPKHLGSRAYSGFYVTFGSDTIAEKVYDKLMNDCMENLMEFMVTKAGDTNSSGFRGKLFEIFCHRLWSSSGGHRLIGKSMHSDSQSSQGTEYSIAIPDQVEVRSFSKLSEIQFAKNLPGAEAKALYFRPKQKNFACIDAIYWNGQVCYLLQMTISNDHGIAHESLVKIHDWTTELGINYEFVFV
;
A
#
# COMPACT_ATOMS: atom_id res chain seq x y z
N MET A 1 -27.58 30.24 -31.32
CA MET A 1 -26.95 30.65 -30.06
C MET A 1 -27.86 30.13 -28.96
N GLU A 2 -27.44 29.14 -28.18
CA GLU A 2 -28.23 28.71 -27.03
C GLU A 2 -28.11 29.76 -25.92
N ASN A 3 -29.26 30.31 -25.52
CA ASN A 3 -29.33 31.27 -24.42
C ASN A 3 -29.31 30.52 -23.07
N ASN A 4 -28.89 31.20 -22.01
CA ASN A 4 -29.06 30.70 -20.65
C ASN A 4 -30.55 30.41 -20.38
N ARG A 5 -30.82 29.37 -19.61
CA ARG A 5 -32.17 29.02 -19.17
C ARG A 5 -32.21 28.86 -17.65
N PRO A 6 -33.37 29.05 -17.02
CA PRO A 6 -33.54 28.70 -15.62
C PRO A 6 -33.47 27.17 -15.46
N VAL A 7 -32.62 26.74 -14.53
CA VAL A 7 -32.49 25.35 -14.09
C VAL A 7 -32.94 25.26 -12.64
N TRP A 8 -34.04 24.55 -12.39
CA TRP A 8 -34.59 24.29 -11.06
C TRP A 8 -33.76 23.28 -10.28
N TYR A 9 -33.52 23.58 -9.00
CA TYR A 9 -32.85 22.67 -8.07
C TYR A 9 -33.30 22.88 -6.63
N CYS A 10 -33.04 21.88 -5.78
CA CYS A 10 -33.26 21.91 -4.34
C CYS A 10 -31.95 21.54 -3.62
N LEU A 11 -31.60 22.28 -2.58
CA LEU A 11 -30.51 21.92 -1.67
C LEU A 11 -31.04 21.04 -0.53
N VAL A 12 -30.41 19.88 -0.34
CA VAL A 12 -30.81 18.91 0.69
C VAL A 12 -29.58 18.32 1.39
N ASP A 13 -29.79 17.74 2.57
CA ASP A 13 -28.77 16.97 3.30
C ASP A 13 -28.66 15.52 2.77
N GLY A 14 -27.79 14.71 3.40
CA GLY A 14 -27.58 13.30 3.05
C GLY A 14 -28.83 12.41 3.21
N HIS A 15 -29.83 12.85 3.96
CA HIS A 15 -31.12 12.18 4.17
C HIS A 15 -32.20 12.64 3.18
N GLY A 16 -31.95 13.72 2.43
CA GLY A 16 -32.90 14.29 1.46
C GLY A 16 -33.84 15.33 2.06
N GLU A 17 -33.58 15.77 3.30
CA GLU A 17 -34.28 16.87 3.95
C GLU A 17 -33.68 18.22 3.54
N LEU A 18 -34.48 19.29 3.55
CA LEU A 18 -34.05 20.61 3.07
C LEU A 18 -32.85 21.12 3.88
N TYR A 19 -31.74 21.43 3.20
CA TYR A 19 -30.52 21.85 3.86
C TYR A 19 -30.68 23.28 4.37
N ASP A 20 -30.46 23.50 5.68
CA ASP A 20 -30.49 24.82 6.34
C ASP A 20 -31.74 25.67 6.01
N GLY A 21 -32.91 25.02 5.91
CA GLY A 21 -34.18 25.69 5.62
C GLY A 21 -34.31 26.25 4.20
N THR A 22 -33.43 25.87 3.27
CA THR A 22 -33.49 26.29 1.87
C THR A 22 -34.75 25.78 1.15
N THR A 23 -35.14 26.46 0.07
CA THR A 23 -36.28 26.06 -0.78
C THR A 23 -35.84 25.85 -2.22
N ALA A 24 -36.61 25.06 -2.98
CA ALA A 24 -36.41 24.90 -4.42
C ALA A 24 -36.30 26.26 -5.14
N THR A 25 -35.22 26.46 -5.88
CA THR A 25 -34.89 27.72 -6.57
C THR A 25 -34.25 27.46 -7.94
N THR A 26 -33.82 28.51 -8.64
CA THR A 26 -33.26 28.42 -10.00
C THR A 26 -31.89 29.08 -10.15
N VAL A 27 -31.06 28.57 -11.06
CA VAL A 27 -29.86 29.24 -11.60
C VAL A 27 -30.01 29.44 -13.12
N GLU A 28 -29.48 30.54 -13.65
CA GLU A 28 -29.49 30.83 -15.10
C GLU A 28 -28.21 30.34 -15.76
N ILE A 29 -28.27 29.20 -16.45
CA ILE A 29 -27.09 28.54 -17.05
C ILE A 29 -27.44 27.90 -18.40
N ARG A 30 -26.45 27.68 -19.26
CA ARG A 30 -26.66 27.07 -20.59
C ARG A 30 -26.98 25.58 -20.46
N SER A 31 -27.86 25.05 -21.31
CA SER A 31 -28.20 23.62 -21.32
C SER A 31 -27.00 22.70 -21.60
N ASN A 32 -26.01 23.17 -22.36
CA ASN A 32 -24.80 22.40 -22.66
C ASN A 32 -23.67 22.59 -21.61
N SER A 33 -23.90 23.38 -20.56
CA SER A 33 -22.94 23.51 -19.47
C SER A 33 -22.80 22.19 -18.72
N TYR A 34 -21.60 21.96 -18.20
CA TYR A 34 -21.32 20.78 -17.41
C TYR A 34 -21.92 20.90 -16.01
N ILE A 35 -22.15 19.76 -15.37
CA ILE A 35 -22.60 19.72 -13.97
C ILE A 35 -21.58 20.39 -13.04
N ASP A 36 -20.29 20.40 -13.38
CA ASP A 36 -19.28 21.17 -12.63
C ASP A 36 -19.55 22.69 -12.66
N ASP A 37 -19.92 23.24 -13.82
CA ASP A 37 -20.26 24.66 -13.95
C ASP A 37 -21.55 24.97 -13.18
N PHE A 38 -22.54 24.08 -13.26
CA PHE A 38 -23.77 24.18 -12.48
C PHE A 38 -23.53 24.23 -10.97
N ARG A 39 -22.62 23.39 -10.43
CA ARG A 39 -22.28 23.38 -9.00
C ARG A 39 -21.66 24.70 -8.55
N LYS A 40 -20.83 25.32 -9.39
CA LYS A 40 -20.24 26.63 -9.11
C LYS A 40 -21.33 27.71 -9.03
N GLU A 41 -22.31 27.68 -9.93
CA GLU A 41 -23.46 28.59 -9.91
C GLU A 41 -24.35 28.36 -8.69
N VAL A 42 -24.62 27.12 -8.30
CA VAL A 42 -25.38 26.80 -7.07
C VAL A 42 -24.66 27.33 -5.82
N LYS A 43 -23.34 27.13 -5.75
CA LYS A 43 -22.50 27.66 -4.67
C LYS A 43 -22.51 29.18 -4.63
N ALA A 44 -22.46 29.84 -5.79
CA ALA A 44 -22.54 31.30 -5.89
C ALA A 44 -23.90 31.84 -5.41
N ASN A 45 -24.99 31.12 -5.68
CA ASN A 45 -26.34 31.49 -5.23
C ASN A 45 -26.58 31.25 -3.73
N HIS A 46 -25.79 30.40 -3.07
CA HIS A 46 -25.93 30.05 -1.66
C HIS A 46 -24.65 30.28 -0.85
N THR A 47 -23.96 31.40 -1.08
CA THR A 47 -22.65 31.71 -0.45
C THR A 47 -22.66 31.70 1.08
N SER A 48 -23.75 32.13 1.72
CA SER A 48 -23.89 32.11 3.18
C SER A 48 -24.09 30.69 3.74
N VAL A 49 -25.02 29.94 3.15
CA VAL A 49 -25.40 28.58 3.58
C VAL A 49 -24.31 27.56 3.28
N LEU A 50 -23.63 27.71 2.15
CA LEU A 50 -22.57 26.80 1.74
C LEU A 50 -21.18 27.28 2.15
N LYS A 51 -21.01 28.28 3.03
CA LYS A 51 -19.73 29.00 3.26
C LYS A 51 -18.47 28.10 3.31
N ASN A 52 -18.54 26.93 3.96
CA ASN A 52 -17.42 25.99 4.14
C ASN A 52 -17.45 24.77 3.20
N VAL A 53 -18.41 24.71 2.25
CA VAL A 53 -18.58 23.60 1.30
C VAL A 53 -18.06 24.03 -0.07
N ASP A 54 -17.09 23.31 -0.62
CA ASP A 54 -16.61 23.54 -1.98
C ASP A 54 -17.68 23.09 -3.00
N SER A 55 -17.79 23.78 -4.13
CA SER A 55 -18.72 23.40 -5.21
C SER A 55 -18.53 21.95 -5.68
N SER A 56 -17.30 21.42 -5.64
CA SER A 56 -16.99 20.03 -6.00
C SER A 56 -17.59 18.99 -5.04
N GLN A 57 -17.88 19.38 -3.80
CA GLN A 57 -18.48 18.51 -2.77
C GLN A 57 -20.00 18.36 -2.92
N LEU A 58 -20.65 19.19 -3.75
CA LEU A 58 -22.08 19.08 -4.05
C LEU A 58 -22.35 17.88 -4.96
N ILE A 59 -23.21 16.96 -4.52
CA ILE A 59 -23.68 15.85 -5.36
C ILE A 59 -24.99 16.26 -6.02
N VAL A 60 -25.11 16.03 -7.34
CA VAL A 60 -26.29 16.44 -8.10
C VAL A 60 -27.02 15.21 -8.63
N PHE A 61 -28.25 14.99 -8.22
CA PHE A 61 -29.14 13.96 -8.78
C PHE A 61 -30.08 14.58 -9.80
N ALA A 62 -30.49 13.79 -10.80
CA ALA A 62 -31.38 14.25 -11.86
C ALA A 62 -32.72 14.79 -11.33
N ASN A 63 -33.24 14.18 -10.26
CA ASN A 63 -34.41 14.63 -9.50
C ASN A 63 -34.50 13.87 -8.17
N LYS A 64 -35.52 14.18 -7.36
CA LYS A 64 -35.77 13.50 -6.09
C LYS A 64 -36.03 11.99 -6.23
N ALA A 65 -36.69 11.55 -7.30
CA ALA A 65 -36.97 10.13 -7.52
C ALA A 65 -35.71 9.29 -7.72
N GLU A 66 -34.66 9.84 -8.37
CA GLU A 66 -33.36 9.18 -8.48
C GLU A 66 -32.62 9.07 -7.15
N PHE A 67 -32.79 10.07 -6.27
CA PHE A 67 -32.27 10.01 -4.90
C PHE A 67 -33.04 9.00 -4.04
N ASP A 68 -34.35 8.87 -4.18
CA ASP A 68 -35.16 7.98 -3.34
C ASP A 68 -35.00 6.48 -3.66
N LYS A 69 -34.22 6.09 -4.69
CA LYS A 69 -33.95 4.67 -5.06
C LYS A 69 -33.20 3.86 -4.00
N GLY A 70 -32.73 4.49 -2.93
CA GLY A 70 -31.99 3.88 -1.82
C GLY A 70 -30.46 3.89 -2.03
N PRO A 71 -29.65 3.77 -0.96
CA PRO A 71 -28.19 3.99 -1.00
C PRO A 71 -27.46 3.20 -2.09
N GLU A 72 -27.84 1.93 -2.29
CA GLU A 72 -27.22 1.02 -3.27
C GLU A 72 -27.68 1.23 -4.73
N LYS A 73 -28.70 2.07 -4.98
CA LYS A 73 -29.28 2.28 -6.33
C LYS A 73 -29.37 3.75 -6.74
N ARG A 74 -28.88 4.65 -5.89
CA ARG A 74 -28.78 6.10 -6.13
C ARG A 74 -27.76 6.37 -7.24
N VAL A 75 -28.18 7.07 -8.30
CA VAL A 75 -27.30 7.48 -9.41
C VAL A 75 -27.25 9.00 -9.47
N PHE A 76 -26.06 9.58 -9.30
CA PHE A 76 -25.83 11.03 -9.42
C PHE A 76 -25.15 11.39 -10.73
N LEU A 77 -25.32 12.65 -11.14
CA LEU A 77 -24.74 13.21 -12.35
C LEU A 77 -23.26 13.53 -12.13
N ARG A 78 -22.40 12.95 -12.96
CA ARG A 78 -20.94 13.19 -12.95
C ARG A 78 -20.63 14.63 -13.34
N SER A 79 -19.50 15.16 -12.87
CA SER A 79 -19.06 16.54 -13.15
C SER A 79 -18.96 16.86 -14.66
N SER A 80 -18.59 15.87 -15.48
CA SER A 80 -18.50 15.98 -16.95
C SER A 80 -19.80 15.73 -17.71
N ALA A 81 -20.91 15.43 -17.03
CA ALA A 81 -22.22 15.31 -17.69
C ALA A 81 -22.74 16.71 -18.07
N THR A 82 -23.45 16.82 -19.19
CA THR A 82 -24.12 18.06 -19.61
C THR A 82 -25.49 18.17 -18.94
N LEU A 83 -25.91 19.40 -18.62
CA LEU A 83 -27.22 19.67 -18.00
C LEU A 83 -28.42 19.25 -18.86
N ASN A 84 -28.28 19.30 -20.18
CA ASN A 84 -29.33 18.97 -21.16
C ASN A 84 -30.68 19.58 -20.74
N ASP A 85 -31.69 18.74 -20.50
CA ASP A 85 -33.06 19.13 -20.13
C ASP A 85 -33.36 19.01 -18.62
N PHE A 86 -32.35 18.72 -17.78
CA PHE A 86 -32.54 18.57 -16.33
C PHE A 86 -32.97 19.89 -15.67
N GLY A 87 -33.80 19.82 -14.61
CA GLY A 87 -34.26 21.02 -13.92
C GLY A 87 -35.17 21.92 -14.77
N SER A 88 -35.85 21.37 -15.79
CA SER A 88 -36.76 22.14 -16.66
C SER A 88 -38.04 22.60 -15.96
N SER A 89 -38.38 22.04 -14.80
CA SER A 89 -39.50 22.46 -13.98
C SER A 89 -39.22 22.22 -12.49
N LYS A 90 -39.97 22.86 -11.60
CA LYS A 90 -39.89 22.64 -10.15
C LYS A 90 -40.15 21.18 -9.73
N LYS A 91 -40.91 20.42 -10.52
CA LYS A 91 -41.20 19.00 -10.27
C LYS A 91 -40.00 18.10 -10.63
N GLU A 92 -39.28 18.47 -11.68
CA GLU A 92 -38.05 17.80 -12.15
C GLU A 92 -36.80 18.56 -11.69
N ALA A 93 -36.89 19.23 -10.54
CA ALA A 93 -35.78 19.98 -9.98
C ALA A 93 -34.63 19.02 -9.65
N LEU A 94 -33.42 19.41 -10.04
CA LEU A 94 -32.20 18.71 -9.66
C LEU A 94 -32.09 18.66 -8.14
N LEU A 95 -31.72 17.51 -7.58
CA LEU A 95 -31.50 17.39 -6.14
C LEU A 95 -30.01 17.59 -5.86
N VAL A 96 -29.65 18.69 -5.21
CA VAL A 96 -28.27 19.03 -4.86
C VAL A 96 -28.05 18.68 -3.40
N VAL A 97 -27.36 17.58 -3.18
CA VAL A 97 -27.05 17.06 -1.85
C VAL A 97 -25.76 17.70 -1.35
N VAL A 98 -25.86 18.38 -0.21
CA VAL A 98 -24.73 18.87 0.58
C VAL A 98 -24.27 17.72 1.45
N ARG A 99 -23.06 17.20 1.22
CA ARG A 99 -22.53 16.08 2.00
C ARG A 99 -22.35 16.52 3.46
N THR A 100 -23.15 15.93 4.35
CA THR A 100 -22.92 15.96 5.80
C THR A 100 -22.46 14.60 6.35
N HIS A 101 -22.65 13.50 5.59
CA HIS A 101 -22.27 12.12 5.96
C HIS A 101 -21.96 11.28 4.70
N ASN A 102 -21.22 10.18 4.84
CA ASN A 102 -20.86 9.27 3.74
C ASN A 102 -22.08 8.52 3.18
N LEU A 103 -22.46 8.82 1.94
CA LEU A 103 -23.24 7.89 1.12
C LEU A 103 -22.26 6.84 0.57
N VAL A 104 -22.37 5.61 1.10
CA VAL A 104 -21.67 4.43 0.60
C VAL A 104 -21.98 4.31 -0.90
N ALA A 105 -20.95 4.42 -1.74
CA ALA A 105 -21.06 3.95 -3.10
C ALA A 105 -21.24 2.42 -3.02
N PRO A 106 -22.30 1.84 -3.59
CA PRO A 106 -22.35 0.40 -3.73
C PRO A 106 -21.10 -0.05 -4.49
N ASP A 107 -20.60 -1.25 -4.17
CA ASP A 107 -19.69 -1.99 -5.03
C ASP A 107 -20.13 -1.77 -6.48
N GLU A 108 -19.32 -1.04 -7.25
CA GLU A 108 -19.50 -1.02 -8.69
C GLU A 108 -19.17 -2.42 -9.18
N ASP A 109 -20.20 -3.26 -9.24
CA ASP A 109 -20.39 -4.16 -10.36
C ASP A 109 -20.44 -3.28 -11.61
N HIS A 110 -19.26 -2.91 -12.13
CA HIS A 110 -19.09 -1.93 -13.19
C HIS A 110 -20.07 -2.20 -14.35
N PRO A 111 -21.15 -1.40 -14.54
CA PRO A 111 -21.77 -1.30 -15.82
C PRO A 111 -21.16 -0.05 -16.45
N ALA A 112 -19.83 -0.07 -16.64
CA ALA A 112 -19.37 0.50 -17.89
C ALA A 112 -20.22 -0.22 -18.93
N LYS A 113 -21.06 0.50 -19.68
CA LYS A 113 -21.64 -0.03 -20.92
C LYS A 113 -20.50 -0.23 -21.92
N ARG A 114 -19.53 -1.08 -21.58
CA ARG A 114 -18.82 -1.93 -22.52
C ARG A 114 -19.93 -2.82 -23.05
N LYS A 115 -20.33 -2.61 -24.30
CA LYS A 115 -21.21 -3.57 -24.97
C LYS A 115 -20.59 -4.94 -24.72
N LYS A 116 -21.35 -5.84 -24.08
CA LYS A 116 -21.14 -7.28 -24.30
C LYS A 116 -21.26 -7.42 -25.82
N ILE A 117 -20.13 -7.44 -26.50
CA ILE A 117 -20.07 -7.92 -27.87
C ILE A 117 -20.56 -9.36 -27.73
N GLY A 118 -21.72 -9.67 -28.33
CA GLY A 118 -22.35 -10.98 -28.28
C GLY A 118 -21.58 -12.08 -29.02
N TYR A 119 -20.27 -11.92 -29.16
CA TYR A 119 -19.35 -12.93 -29.62
C TYR A 119 -18.52 -13.34 -28.41
N SER A 120 -18.46 -14.64 -28.14
CA SER A 120 -17.48 -15.20 -27.21
C SER A 120 -16.11 -14.65 -27.60
N VAL A 121 -15.54 -13.75 -26.78
CA VAL A 121 -14.16 -13.28 -27.00
C VAL A 121 -13.31 -14.55 -26.96
N PRO A 122 -12.61 -14.90 -28.06
CA PRO A 122 -11.89 -16.16 -28.08
C PRO A 122 -10.81 -16.10 -27.01
N ARG A 123 -10.78 -17.12 -26.15
CA ARG A 123 -9.86 -17.23 -25.02
C ARG A 123 -8.43 -17.26 -25.54
N ALA A 124 -7.54 -16.47 -24.93
CA ALA A 124 -6.11 -16.62 -25.12
C ALA A 124 -5.72 -18.10 -24.89
N THR A 125 -5.22 -18.76 -25.93
CA THR A 125 -4.87 -20.19 -25.90
C THR A 125 -3.79 -20.56 -24.89
N TRP A 126 -3.08 -19.57 -24.35
CA TRP A 126 -1.99 -19.71 -23.38
C TRP A 126 -2.41 -19.49 -21.92
N PHE A 127 -3.71 -19.33 -21.66
CA PHE A 127 -4.27 -19.35 -20.30
C PHE A 127 -5.35 -20.41 -20.23
N THR A 128 -4.95 -21.59 -19.77
CA THR A 128 -5.86 -22.74 -19.58
C THR A 128 -6.87 -22.57 -18.46
N SER A 129 -6.66 -21.61 -17.55
CA SER A 129 -7.58 -21.30 -16.45
C SER A 129 -7.94 -19.82 -16.39
N GLU A 130 -9.16 -19.52 -15.94
CA GLU A 130 -9.56 -18.17 -15.52
C GLU A 130 -8.95 -17.83 -14.14
N LEU A 131 -9.17 -16.59 -13.68
CA LEU A 131 -8.91 -16.23 -12.29
C LEU A 131 -9.87 -17.03 -11.41
N THR A 132 -9.33 -17.88 -10.54
CA THR A 132 -10.11 -18.76 -9.67
C THR A 132 -9.83 -18.43 -8.22
N GLY A 133 -10.89 -18.31 -7.42
CA GLY A 133 -10.74 -18.30 -5.96
C GLY A 133 -10.14 -19.61 -5.49
N PHE A 134 -9.15 -19.55 -4.59
CA PHE A 134 -8.51 -20.76 -4.06
C PHE A 134 -8.62 -20.88 -2.54
N CYS A 135 -8.53 -19.78 -1.80
CA CYS A 135 -8.73 -19.78 -0.36
C CYS A 135 -9.43 -18.51 0.11
N THR A 136 -10.05 -18.60 1.28
CA THR A 136 -10.70 -17.48 1.94
C THR A 136 -10.08 -17.31 3.32
N VAL A 137 -9.68 -16.09 3.64
CA VAL A 137 -8.97 -15.76 4.89
C VAL A 137 -9.62 -14.53 5.50
N GLU A 138 -9.84 -14.61 6.80
CA GLU A 138 -10.28 -13.49 7.62
C GLU A 138 -9.09 -12.59 7.95
N LEU A 139 -9.20 -11.29 7.63
CA LEU A 139 -8.13 -10.32 7.77
C LEU A 139 -8.62 -9.05 8.45
N SER A 140 -7.80 -8.44 9.29
CA SER A 140 -8.02 -7.05 9.69
C SER A 140 -7.75 -6.10 8.52
N LEU A 141 -8.24 -4.86 8.63
CA LEU A 141 -7.94 -3.82 7.65
C LEU A 141 -6.44 -3.55 7.56
N ASP A 142 -5.72 -3.53 8.69
CA ASP A 142 -4.26 -3.39 8.72
C ASP A 142 -3.54 -4.52 7.97
N GLU A 143 -3.96 -5.77 8.18
CA GLU A 143 -3.37 -6.90 7.45
C GLU A 143 -3.60 -6.76 5.95
N TRP A 144 -4.80 -6.36 5.53
CA TRP A 144 -5.13 -6.14 4.13
C TRP A 144 -4.30 -5.00 3.50
N LEU A 145 -4.19 -3.86 4.19
CA LEU A 145 -3.41 -2.72 3.72
C LEU A 145 -1.92 -3.04 3.68
N ALA A 146 -1.41 -3.77 4.66
CA ALA A 146 -0.02 -4.25 4.65
C ALA A 146 0.24 -5.17 3.45
N MET A 147 -0.67 -6.09 3.13
CA MET A 147 -0.51 -6.98 1.98
C MET A 147 -0.64 -6.24 0.63
N THR A 148 -1.48 -5.21 0.58
CA THR A 148 -1.71 -4.42 -0.63
C THR A 148 -0.57 -3.44 -0.89
N TYR A 149 -0.24 -2.62 0.10
CA TYR A 149 0.67 -1.49 -0.07
C TYR A 149 2.06 -1.71 0.56
N ASN A 150 2.25 -2.76 1.37
CA ASN A 150 3.45 -2.95 2.20
C ASN A 150 3.75 -1.71 3.05
N GLY A 151 2.69 -1.21 3.67
CA GLY A 151 2.67 -0.05 4.57
C GLY A 151 1.68 -0.28 5.71
N THR A 152 1.81 0.53 6.76
CA THR A 152 0.80 0.70 7.82
C THR A 152 -0.09 1.90 7.46
N PHE A 153 -1.28 2.04 8.08
CA PHE A 153 -2.15 3.22 7.91
C PHE A 153 -1.37 4.54 8.00
N GLN A 154 -0.42 4.63 8.93
CA GLN A 154 0.42 5.80 9.19
C GLN A 154 1.41 6.15 8.07
N ASN A 155 1.69 5.23 7.14
CA ASN A 155 2.64 5.42 6.02
C ASN A 155 1.93 5.68 4.68
N LEU A 156 0.60 5.58 4.67
CA LEU A 156 -0.22 6.01 3.55
C LEU A 156 -0.64 7.44 3.91
N ASP A 157 -0.11 8.45 3.20
CA ASP A 157 -0.67 9.82 3.23
C ASP A 157 -2.04 9.78 2.52
N LEU A 158 -2.97 8.97 3.02
CA LEU A 158 -4.38 9.06 2.71
C LEU A 158 -4.84 10.29 3.47
N ASN A 159 -4.89 11.44 2.78
CA ASN A 159 -5.27 12.72 3.36
C ASN A 159 -6.28 12.55 4.50
N ASP A 160 -5.90 13.04 5.68
CA ASP A 160 -6.70 13.11 6.91
C ASP A 160 -8.04 13.88 6.75
N MET A 161 -8.39 14.35 5.55
CA MET A 161 -9.61 15.09 5.24
C MET A 161 -10.81 14.21 4.83
N GLU A 162 -10.65 12.88 4.74
CA GLU A 162 -11.79 11.95 4.63
C GLU A 162 -12.25 11.41 6.01
N MET A 163 -11.62 11.84 7.12
CA MET A 163 -11.89 11.34 8.47
C MET A 163 -12.55 12.36 9.42
N GLU A 164 -12.85 13.59 8.97
CA GLU A 164 -13.40 14.63 9.87
C GLU A 164 -14.93 14.76 9.88
N ASP A 165 -15.69 14.17 8.93
CA ASP A 165 -17.17 14.27 8.92
C ASP A 165 -17.90 12.92 8.73
N SER A 166 -17.19 11.82 8.89
CA SER A 166 -17.81 10.52 9.12
C SER A 166 -17.26 9.99 10.42
N GLU A 167 -18.15 9.68 11.38
CA GLU A 167 -17.79 8.77 12.46
C GLU A 167 -16.94 7.64 11.85
N PRO A 168 -15.77 7.32 12.45
CA PRO A 168 -14.92 6.27 11.93
C PRO A 168 -15.81 5.04 11.71
N PRO A 169 -15.70 4.31 10.58
CA PRO A 169 -16.51 3.13 10.40
C PRO A 169 -16.25 2.25 11.62
N MET A 170 -17.23 2.18 12.50
CA MET A 170 -17.18 1.42 13.73
C MET A 170 -17.36 -0.06 13.41
N GLU A 171 -16.85 -0.52 12.27
CA GLU A 171 -16.67 -1.90 11.93
C GLU A 171 -15.22 -2.25 12.20
N THR A 172 -14.93 -2.43 13.48
CA THR A 172 -13.78 -3.16 14.04
C THR A 172 -13.81 -4.66 13.67
N GLY A 173 -14.58 -5.03 12.65
CA GLY A 173 -14.77 -6.39 12.17
C GLY A 173 -13.69 -6.76 11.17
N SER A 174 -13.07 -7.91 11.40
CA SER A 174 -12.29 -8.61 10.40
C SER A 174 -13.13 -8.90 9.14
N ILE A 175 -12.57 -8.59 7.97
CA ILE A 175 -13.24 -8.81 6.68
C ILE A 175 -12.72 -10.11 6.08
N THR A 176 -13.66 -10.94 5.64
CA THR A 176 -13.35 -12.18 4.93
C THR A 176 -12.96 -11.87 3.48
N ARG A 177 -11.75 -12.26 3.06
CA ARG A 177 -11.22 -12.01 1.71
C ARG A 177 -10.94 -13.32 0.99
N THR A 178 -11.41 -13.45 -0.25
CA THR A 178 -11.12 -14.59 -1.12
C THR A 178 -9.94 -14.28 -2.01
N PHE A 179 -8.88 -15.08 -1.90
CA PHE A 179 -7.67 -14.96 -2.70
C PHE A 179 -7.78 -15.74 -4.00
N GLN A 180 -7.18 -15.20 -5.05
CA GLN A 180 -7.25 -15.73 -6.39
C GLN A 180 -5.92 -16.32 -6.86
N ARG A 181 -6.02 -17.22 -7.82
CA ARG A 181 -4.89 -17.78 -8.56
C ARG A 181 -5.25 -17.99 -10.03
N PHE A 182 -4.22 -18.16 -10.86
CA PHE A 182 -4.36 -18.66 -12.22
C PHE A 182 -3.22 -19.61 -12.55
N VAL A 183 -3.45 -20.51 -13.51
CA VAL A 183 -2.41 -21.36 -14.09
C VAL A 183 -1.66 -20.56 -15.13
N MET A 184 -0.34 -20.46 -14.96
CA MET A 184 0.56 -19.94 -15.98
C MET A 184 1.05 -21.11 -16.85
N ASP A 185 0.47 -21.22 -18.03
CA ASP A 185 0.93 -22.02 -19.16
C ASP A 185 1.56 -21.17 -20.28
N PHE A 186 1.93 -19.93 -19.93
CA PHE A 186 2.48 -18.91 -20.81
C PHE A 186 3.92 -19.24 -21.27
N PRO A 187 4.13 -19.81 -22.49
CA PRO A 187 5.42 -20.42 -22.86
C PRO A 187 6.60 -19.45 -22.81
N VAL A 188 6.31 -18.18 -23.12
CA VAL A 188 7.28 -17.08 -23.17
C VAL A 188 7.98 -16.82 -21.81
N LEU A 189 7.35 -17.16 -20.68
CA LEU A 189 7.97 -17.07 -19.35
C LEU A 189 8.46 -18.40 -18.78
N MET A 190 8.19 -19.52 -19.47
CA MET A 190 8.37 -20.86 -18.94
C MET A 190 9.55 -21.53 -19.63
N ASN A 191 10.55 -21.97 -18.86
CA ASN A 191 11.71 -22.66 -19.42
C ASN A 191 11.45 -24.17 -19.67
N ASP A 192 10.42 -24.77 -19.03
CA ASP A 192 10.30 -26.24 -18.89
C ASP A 192 8.91 -26.82 -19.25
N ASN A 193 8.01 -26.08 -19.91
CA ASN A 193 6.62 -26.49 -20.22
C ASN A 193 5.75 -26.96 -19.03
N ARG A 194 6.22 -26.81 -17.78
CA ARG A 194 5.45 -27.19 -16.58
C ARG A 194 4.44 -26.12 -16.25
N GLN A 195 3.15 -26.44 -16.19
CA GLN A 195 2.15 -25.52 -15.68
C GLN A 195 2.48 -25.11 -14.24
N VAL A 196 2.44 -23.81 -13.95
CA VAL A 196 2.69 -23.28 -12.60
C VAL A 196 1.49 -22.48 -12.14
N SER A 197 0.93 -22.82 -10.99
CA SER A 197 -0.08 -22.01 -10.33
C SER A 197 0.54 -20.71 -9.80
N VAL A 198 -0.10 -19.58 -10.09
CA VAL A 198 0.35 -18.24 -9.72
C VAL A 198 -0.66 -17.62 -8.76
N PHE A 199 -0.18 -17.28 -7.57
CA PHE A 199 -0.94 -16.48 -6.61
C PHE A 199 -1.12 -15.04 -7.12
N VAL A 200 -2.36 -14.56 -7.12
CA VAL A 200 -2.67 -13.15 -7.41
C VAL A 200 -2.48 -12.36 -6.12
N ARG A 201 -1.43 -11.54 -6.09
CA ARG A 201 -1.13 -10.71 -4.93
C ARG A 201 -2.12 -9.56 -4.83
N PRO A 202 -2.51 -9.12 -3.60
CA PRO A 202 -3.37 -7.94 -3.44
C PRO A 202 -2.86 -6.69 -4.16
N CYS A 203 -1.54 -6.47 -4.19
CA CYS A 203 -0.95 -5.33 -4.88
C CYS A 203 -1.12 -5.36 -6.41
N TYR A 204 -1.45 -6.51 -7.02
CA TYR A 204 -1.60 -6.62 -8.48
C TYR A 204 -2.79 -5.83 -8.98
N ASP A 205 -3.92 -5.89 -8.28
CA ASP A 205 -5.15 -5.19 -8.71
C ASP A 205 -4.96 -3.67 -8.66
N GLU A 206 -4.36 -3.17 -7.58
CA GLU A 206 -4.09 -1.75 -7.41
C GLU A 206 -3.07 -1.22 -8.43
N LEU A 207 -1.97 -1.96 -8.66
CA LEU A 207 -1.00 -1.60 -9.69
C LEU A 207 -1.60 -1.68 -11.10
N PHE A 208 -2.48 -2.65 -11.36
CA PHE A 208 -3.12 -2.79 -12.67
C PHE A 208 -4.11 -1.65 -12.93
N LYS A 209 -4.89 -1.20 -11.94
CA LYS A 209 -5.74 0.00 -12.04
C LYS A 209 -4.93 1.25 -12.38
N LEU A 210 -3.77 1.43 -11.75
CA LEU A 210 -2.86 2.54 -12.06
C LEU A 210 -2.35 2.45 -13.51
N LEU A 211 -1.94 1.27 -13.95
CA LEU A 211 -1.52 1.04 -15.33
C LEU A 211 -2.62 1.34 -16.35
N LEU A 212 -3.86 0.90 -16.09
CA LEU A 212 -4.99 1.19 -16.98
C LEU A 212 -5.22 2.69 -17.10
N LYS A 213 -5.17 3.42 -15.99
CA LYS A 213 -5.27 4.89 -15.99
C LYS A 213 -4.21 5.53 -16.87
N ASP A 214 -2.95 5.08 -16.76
CA ASP A 214 -1.87 5.63 -17.58
C ASP A 214 -1.96 5.24 -19.05
N ILE A 215 -2.50 4.05 -19.36
CA ILE A 215 -2.73 3.60 -20.73
C ILE A 215 -3.89 4.36 -21.38
N GLU A 216 -5.07 4.35 -20.76
CA GLU A 216 -6.34 4.79 -21.35
C GLU A 216 -6.50 6.31 -21.27
N GLU A 217 -6.16 6.94 -20.14
CA GLU A 217 -6.39 8.37 -19.93
C GLU A 217 -5.17 9.21 -20.30
N ARG A 218 -3.96 8.74 -19.98
CA ARG A 218 -2.72 9.54 -20.14
C ARG A 218 -1.91 9.17 -21.37
N ASN A 219 -2.13 7.98 -21.92
CA ASN A 219 -1.35 7.40 -23.01
C ASN A 219 0.18 7.45 -22.75
N GLN A 220 0.60 7.06 -21.54
CA GLN A 220 1.99 7.12 -21.07
C GLN A 220 2.61 5.72 -20.97
N SER A 221 3.84 5.59 -21.44
CA SER A 221 4.69 4.42 -21.15
C SER A 221 5.03 4.38 -19.66
N VAL A 222 5.17 3.19 -19.07
CA VAL A 222 5.35 3.04 -17.62
C VAL A 222 6.46 2.04 -17.31
N GLY A 223 7.27 2.35 -16.30
CA GLY A 223 8.21 1.39 -15.71
C GLY A 223 7.68 0.79 -14.41
N ILE A 224 7.47 -0.52 -14.38
CA ILE A 224 7.24 -1.28 -13.15
C ILE A 224 8.57 -1.87 -12.68
N THR A 225 9.07 -1.37 -11.55
CA THR A 225 10.31 -1.82 -10.93
C THR A 225 10.09 -2.50 -9.57
N GLY A 226 11.17 -2.91 -8.91
CA GLY A 226 11.16 -3.41 -7.54
C GLY A 226 12.28 -4.42 -7.31
N ASN A 227 12.38 -4.94 -6.08
CA ASN A 227 13.43 -5.89 -5.71
C ASN A 227 13.48 -7.10 -6.64
N PRO A 228 14.65 -7.61 -7.01
CA PRO A 228 14.76 -8.84 -7.78
C PRO A 228 14.09 -10.02 -7.06
N GLY A 229 13.41 -10.88 -7.82
CA GLY A 229 12.79 -12.11 -7.27
C GLY A 229 11.42 -11.98 -6.58
N ILE A 230 10.80 -10.79 -6.54
CA ILE A 230 9.47 -10.58 -5.93
C ILE A 230 8.27 -10.94 -6.83
N GLY A 231 8.50 -11.44 -8.05
CA GLY A 231 7.42 -11.88 -8.96
C GLY A 231 6.93 -10.85 -9.97
N LYS A 232 7.75 -9.90 -10.43
CA LYS A 232 7.37 -8.95 -11.48
C LYS A 232 6.98 -9.62 -12.80
N SER A 233 7.68 -10.68 -13.21
CA SER A 233 7.28 -11.47 -14.39
C SER A 233 5.95 -12.20 -14.20
N ARG A 234 5.57 -12.52 -12.94
CA ARG A 234 4.23 -13.05 -12.63
C ARG A 234 3.16 -11.95 -12.74
N PHE A 235 3.48 -10.73 -12.31
CA PHE A 235 2.60 -9.56 -12.50
C PHE A 235 2.45 -9.20 -13.99
N TYR A 236 3.53 -9.25 -14.77
CA TYR A 236 3.48 -9.13 -16.23
C TYR A 236 2.44 -10.09 -16.82
N ALA A 237 2.49 -11.38 -16.44
CA ALA A 237 1.56 -12.37 -16.97
C ALA A 237 0.13 -12.15 -16.49
N TYR A 238 -0.05 -11.66 -15.26
CA TYR A 238 -1.35 -11.21 -14.76
C TYR A 238 -1.90 -10.07 -15.63
N CYS A 239 -1.09 -9.07 -15.99
CA CYS A 239 -1.50 -8.00 -16.90
C CYS A 239 -1.85 -8.54 -18.31
N VAL A 240 -1.07 -9.49 -18.83
CA VAL A 240 -1.39 -10.16 -20.10
C VAL A 240 -2.76 -10.85 -20.00
N LEU A 241 -2.98 -11.66 -18.97
CA LEU A 241 -4.26 -12.35 -18.73
C LEU A 241 -5.42 -11.35 -18.71
N ARG A 242 -5.33 -10.30 -17.87
CA ARG A 242 -6.37 -9.28 -17.74
C ARG A 242 -6.66 -8.55 -19.06
N LEU A 243 -5.64 -8.15 -19.82
CA LEU A 243 -5.82 -7.46 -21.11
C LEU A 243 -6.33 -8.38 -22.22
N THR A 244 -6.19 -9.71 -22.09
CA THR A 244 -6.81 -10.66 -23.03
C THR A 244 -8.27 -10.96 -22.69
N GLN A 245 -8.63 -10.93 -21.40
CA GLN A 245 -10.02 -11.10 -20.94
C GLN A 245 -10.85 -9.85 -21.15
N GLU A 246 -10.24 -8.69 -20.93
CA GLU A 246 -10.85 -7.37 -21.09
C GLU A 246 -9.97 -6.50 -22.01
N PRO A 247 -9.99 -6.74 -23.33
CA PRO A 247 -9.22 -5.91 -24.27
C PRO A 247 -9.65 -4.45 -24.24
N ILE A 248 -8.68 -3.55 -24.37
CA ILE A 248 -8.94 -2.11 -24.50
C ILE A 248 -9.34 -1.82 -25.94
N GLU A 249 -10.51 -1.21 -26.13
CA GLU A 249 -11.08 -0.95 -27.45
C GLU A 249 -10.13 -0.12 -28.32
N GLY A 250 -9.93 -0.56 -29.56
CA GLY A 250 -9.06 0.10 -30.55
C GLY A 250 -7.55 -0.05 -30.27
N ARG A 251 -7.14 -0.80 -29.25
CA ARG A 251 -5.73 -1.07 -28.94
C ARG A 251 -5.29 -2.46 -29.40
N VAL A 252 -4.01 -2.58 -29.70
CA VAL A 252 -3.36 -3.84 -30.09
C VAL A 252 -2.40 -4.26 -28.98
N LEU A 253 -2.58 -5.46 -28.42
CA LEU A 253 -1.70 -5.99 -27.38
C LEU A 253 -0.50 -6.70 -28.00
N VAL A 254 0.69 -6.19 -27.68
CA VAL A 254 1.99 -6.78 -28.03
C VAL A 254 2.71 -7.16 -26.74
N ILE A 255 3.37 -8.31 -26.75
CA ILE A 255 4.12 -8.83 -25.61
C ILE A 255 5.55 -9.16 -26.01
N ASN A 256 6.49 -8.86 -25.11
CA ASN A 256 7.91 -9.08 -25.34
C ASN A 256 8.60 -9.74 -24.15
N CYS A 257 9.50 -10.66 -24.46
CA CYS A 257 10.39 -11.30 -23.52
C CYS A 257 11.59 -11.88 -24.27
N ALA A 258 12.80 -11.71 -23.73
CA ALA A 258 14.03 -12.05 -24.44
C ALA A 258 14.05 -11.42 -25.85
N GLU A 259 14.35 -12.19 -26.89
CA GLU A 259 14.33 -11.75 -28.30
C GLU A 259 12.94 -11.92 -28.96
N GLU A 260 11.97 -12.47 -28.23
CA GLU A 260 10.69 -12.85 -28.81
C GLU A 260 9.67 -11.72 -28.70
N THR A 261 8.88 -11.57 -29.77
CA THR A 261 7.74 -10.65 -29.84
C THR A 261 6.52 -11.44 -30.29
N PHE A 262 5.43 -11.30 -29.55
CA PHE A 262 4.15 -11.85 -29.94
C PHE A 262 3.07 -10.78 -29.94
N ILE A 263 2.09 -10.99 -30.79
CA ILE A 263 0.90 -10.16 -30.89
C ILE A 263 -0.33 -10.97 -30.53
N PHE A 264 -1.27 -10.34 -29.82
CA PHE A 264 -2.58 -10.88 -29.56
C PHE A 264 -3.58 -10.41 -30.62
N GLU A 265 -4.05 -11.33 -31.45
CA GLU A 265 -5.04 -11.11 -32.51
C GLU A 265 -6.00 -12.30 -32.52
N ASP A 266 -7.31 -12.06 -32.71
CA ASP A 266 -8.34 -13.10 -32.79
C ASP A 266 -8.33 -14.13 -31.65
N GLY A 267 -7.96 -13.68 -30.44
CA GLY A 267 -7.90 -14.50 -29.24
C GLY A 267 -6.70 -15.45 -29.17
N VAL A 268 -5.71 -15.30 -30.05
CA VAL A 268 -4.48 -16.11 -30.01
C VAL A 268 -3.24 -15.22 -30.01
N PHE A 269 -2.19 -15.70 -29.35
CA PHE A 269 -0.87 -15.09 -29.49
C PHE A 269 -0.12 -15.68 -30.67
N ARG A 270 0.39 -14.81 -31.54
CA ARG A 270 1.16 -15.19 -32.72
C ARG A 270 2.57 -14.61 -32.65
N TYR A 271 3.55 -15.44 -32.93
CA TYR A 271 4.96 -15.03 -33.01
C TYR A 271 5.20 -14.15 -34.24
N ILE A 272 5.92 -13.05 -34.06
CA ILE A 272 6.40 -12.19 -35.15
C ILE A 272 7.78 -12.66 -35.57
N SER A 273 7.87 -13.28 -36.75
CA SER A 273 9.11 -13.90 -37.25
C SER A 273 9.93 -13.02 -38.18
N THR A 274 9.39 -11.85 -38.60
CA THR A 274 10.07 -10.96 -39.55
C THR A 274 10.17 -9.53 -39.05
N ASN A 275 11.29 -8.87 -39.35
CA ASN A 275 11.48 -7.45 -39.03
C ASN A 275 10.50 -6.53 -39.78
N GLN A 276 10.12 -6.88 -41.01
CA GLN A 276 9.18 -6.08 -41.81
C GLN A 276 7.81 -6.00 -41.15
N GLU A 277 7.32 -7.12 -40.62
CA GLU A 277 6.08 -7.17 -39.85
C GLU A 277 6.22 -6.42 -38.52
N LEU A 278 7.32 -6.63 -37.79
CA LEU A 278 7.60 -5.94 -36.53
C LEU A 278 7.55 -4.41 -36.67
N LEU A 279 8.04 -3.87 -37.79
CA LEU A 279 8.02 -2.44 -38.08
C LEU A 279 6.59 -1.86 -38.16
N GLN A 280 5.61 -2.65 -38.63
CA GLN A 280 4.21 -2.22 -38.70
C GLN A 280 3.66 -1.91 -37.31
N TYR A 281 3.98 -2.77 -36.33
CA TYR A 281 3.55 -2.58 -34.95
C TYR A 281 4.40 -1.54 -34.20
N LYS A 282 5.69 -1.44 -34.50
CA LYS A 282 6.58 -0.40 -33.93
C LYS A 282 6.07 1.01 -34.18
N HIS A 283 5.56 1.28 -35.39
CA HIS A 283 5.06 2.60 -35.78
C HIS A 283 3.58 2.82 -35.46
N ASN A 284 2.90 1.84 -34.87
CA ASN A 284 1.48 1.91 -34.55
C ASN A 284 1.27 2.52 -33.15
N LYS A 285 0.67 3.73 -33.11
CA LYS A 285 0.33 4.44 -31.87
C LYS A 285 -0.71 3.73 -31.00
N ASN A 286 -1.50 2.82 -31.57
CA ASN A 286 -2.55 2.08 -30.87
C ASN A 286 -2.00 0.83 -30.15
N VAL A 287 -0.70 0.53 -30.29
CA VAL A 287 -0.10 -0.60 -29.58
C VAL A 287 0.00 -0.31 -28.09
N ILE A 288 -0.37 -1.30 -27.28
CA ILE A 288 0.03 -1.45 -25.88
C ILE A 288 1.02 -2.60 -25.83
N ARG A 289 2.23 -2.32 -25.40
CA ARG A 289 3.34 -3.25 -25.41
C ARG A 289 3.75 -3.60 -23.98
N LEU A 290 3.62 -4.85 -23.57
CA LEU A 290 4.16 -5.32 -22.29
C LEU A 290 5.54 -5.93 -22.50
N ILE A 291 6.52 -5.55 -21.69
CA ILE A 291 7.92 -5.94 -21.84
C ILE A 291 8.42 -6.59 -20.55
N ASP A 292 8.75 -7.87 -20.58
CA ASP A 292 9.47 -8.54 -19.48
C ASP A 292 10.91 -8.04 -19.42
N GLY A 293 11.46 -7.96 -18.20
CA GLY A 293 12.80 -7.45 -17.96
C GLY A 293 13.90 -8.22 -18.70
N ARG A 294 13.66 -9.47 -19.12
CA ARG A 294 14.63 -10.23 -19.94
C ARG A 294 14.74 -9.76 -21.39
N SER A 295 13.85 -8.88 -21.85
CA SER A 295 13.85 -8.38 -23.22
C SER A 295 15.05 -7.48 -23.51
N ASN A 296 15.61 -7.64 -24.71
CA ASN A 296 16.66 -6.78 -25.26
C ASN A 296 16.08 -5.70 -26.20
N HIS A 297 14.77 -5.67 -26.41
CA HIS A 297 14.10 -4.73 -27.30
C HIS A 297 13.28 -3.71 -26.50
N LEU A 298 13.92 -2.72 -25.89
CA LEU A 298 13.21 -1.77 -25.03
C LEU A 298 12.69 -0.52 -25.75
N PHE A 299 13.29 -0.14 -26.88
CA PHE A 299 13.08 1.19 -27.49
C PHE A 299 12.45 1.14 -28.89
N SER A 300 12.15 2.34 -29.40
CA SER A 300 11.71 2.59 -30.79
C SER A 300 10.29 2.07 -31.09
N TRP A 301 9.35 2.36 -30.21
CA TRP A 301 7.91 2.12 -30.41
C TRP A 301 7.12 3.41 -30.23
N THR A 302 6.13 3.63 -31.09
CA THR A 302 5.25 4.81 -31.06
C THR A 302 4.09 4.63 -30.06
N GLY A 303 3.66 3.39 -29.81
CA GLY A 303 2.62 3.06 -28.84
C GLY A 303 3.10 3.12 -27.38
N VAL A 304 2.20 2.78 -26.47
CA VAL A 304 2.47 2.72 -25.03
C VAL A 304 3.29 1.47 -24.71
N SER A 305 4.39 1.62 -23.97
CA SER A 305 5.22 0.50 -23.52
C SER A 305 5.25 0.42 -21.99
N ILE A 306 5.05 -0.79 -21.45
CA ILE A 306 5.10 -1.07 -20.02
C ILE A 306 6.23 -2.06 -19.76
N LEU A 307 7.26 -1.62 -19.05
CA LEU A 307 8.44 -2.43 -18.74
C LEU A 307 8.35 -2.99 -17.32
N PHE A 308 8.49 -4.31 -17.17
CA PHE A 308 8.48 -5.01 -15.88
C PHE A 308 9.87 -5.55 -15.59
N THR A 309 10.68 -4.81 -14.83
CA THR A 309 12.09 -5.17 -14.64
C THR A 309 12.61 -4.85 -13.25
N SER A 310 13.79 -5.35 -12.90
CA SER A 310 14.47 -4.98 -11.64
C SER A 310 15.60 -4.00 -11.95
N PRO A 311 16.04 -3.20 -10.97
CA PRO A 311 17.26 -2.42 -11.12
C PRO A 311 18.44 -3.32 -11.51
N GLY A 312 19.29 -2.84 -12.41
CA GLY A 312 20.48 -3.57 -12.88
C GLY A 312 20.25 -4.59 -13.99
N TYR A 313 19.04 -4.68 -14.53
CA TYR A 313 18.69 -5.57 -15.64
C TYR A 313 18.33 -4.78 -16.91
N SER A 314 18.88 -5.17 -18.07
CA SER A 314 18.71 -4.51 -19.38
C SER A 314 19.01 -3.00 -19.37
N ASP A 315 18.63 -2.27 -20.42
CA ASP A 315 18.73 -0.80 -20.49
C ASP A 315 17.61 -0.09 -19.70
N TYR A 316 17.19 -0.67 -18.57
CA TYR A 316 16.12 -0.17 -17.71
C TYR A 316 16.25 1.31 -17.36
N LYS A 317 17.45 1.77 -16.96
CA LYS A 317 17.65 3.18 -16.60
C LYS A 317 17.41 4.13 -17.78
N THR A 318 17.73 3.69 -18.99
CA THR A 318 17.49 4.46 -20.21
C THR A 318 15.99 4.47 -20.55
N PHE A 319 15.30 3.34 -20.38
CA PHE A 319 13.84 3.29 -20.52
C PHE A 319 13.14 4.22 -19.52
N LEU A 320 13.52 4.16 -18.25
CA LEU A 320 12.96 5.05 -17.23
C LEU A 320 13.28 6.52 -17.47
N LYS A 321 14.40 6.88 -18.09
CA LYS A 321 14.63 8.29 -18.49
C LYS A 321 13.68 8.74 -19.60
N SER A 322 13.15 7.81 -20.38
CA SER A 322 12.22 8.10 -21.47
C SER A 322 10.75 8.17 -21.02
N THR A 323 10.44 7.71 -19.80
CA THR A 323 9.11 7.84 -19.18
C THR A 323 9.18 8.60 -17.86
N ASN A 324 8.22 9.48 -17.59
CA ASN A 324 8.11 10.14 -16.29
C ASN A 324 7.30 9.33 -15.26
N VAL A 325 6.86 8.11 -15.60
CA VAL A 325 6.01 7.28 -14.75
C VAL A 325 6.72 5.98 -14.37
N GLN A 326 6.89 5.80 -13.07
CA GLN A 326 7.53 4.63 -12.49
C GLN A 326 6.76 4.19 -11.24
N TYR A 327 6.41 2.90 -11.19
CA TYR A 327 5.85 2.27 -10.01
C TYR A 327 6.82 1.22 -9.44
N VAL A 328 6.85 1.12 -8.12
CA VAL A 328 7.68 0.16 -7.37
C VAL A 328 6.78 -0.91 -6.80
N MET A 329 6.90 -2.14 -7.29
CA MET A 329 6.14 -3.27 -6.76
C MET A 329 6.68 -3.66 -5.37
N PRO A 330 5.82 -3.82 -4.35
CA PRO A 330 6.27 -4.12 -2.99
C PRO A 330 6.88 -5.53 -2.87
N PRO A 331 7.84 -5.73 -1.94
CA PRO A 331 8.17 -7.04 -1.41
C PRO A 331 6.93 -7.76 -0.89
N TRP A 332 7.02 -9.07 -0.71
CA TRP A 332 5.93 -9.83 -0.10
C TRP A 332 5.91 -9.64 1.41
N THR A 333 4.72 -9.52 1.98
CA THR A 333 4.53 -9.66 3.43
C THR A 333 4.61 -11.14 3.83
N GLN A 334 4.93 -11.40 5.10
CA GLN A 334 4.92 -12.76 5.64
C GLN A 334 3.53 -13.42 5.51
N LYS A 335 2.46 -12.63 5.67
CA LYS A 335 1.07 -13.11 5.53
C LYS A 335 0.76 -13.53 4.09
N GLU A 336 1.10 -12.70 3.08
CA GLU A 336 0.98 -13.10 1.67
C GLU A 336 1.73 -14.40 1.37
N LEU A 337 2.98 -14.51 1.84
CA LEU A 337 3.79 -15.72 1.61
C LEU A 337 3.19 -16.94 2.29
N SER A 338 2.62 -16.78 3.49
CA SER A 338 1.99 -17.88 4.23
C SER A 338 0.73 -18.38 3.53
N ILE A 339 -0.05 -17.48 2.95
CA ILE A 339 -1.23 -17.82 2.14
C ILE A 339 -0.80 -18.51 0.84
N ALA A 340 0.24 -18.00 0.18
CA ALA A 340 0.79 -18.58 -1.04
C ALA A 340 1.57 -19.90 -0.82
N ALA A 341 1.78 -20.32 0.44
CA ALA A 341 2.50 -21.55 0.77
C ALA A 341 1.86 -22.80 0.15
N GLU A 342 0.52 -22.83 0.12
CA GLU A 342 -0.25 -23.92 -0.50
C GLU A 342 0.05 -24.03 -2.00
N ILE A 343 0.02 -22.88 -2.70
CA ILE A 343 0.34 -22.80 -4.14
C ILE A 343 1.79 -23.19 -4.42
N ALA A 344 2.70 -22.87 -3.50
CA ALA A 344 4.12 -23.19 -3.61
C ALA A 344 4.49 -24.59 -3.10
N GLU A 345 3.51 -25.41 -2.71
CA GLU A 345 3.70 -26.77 -2.17
C GLU A 345 4.69 -26.80 -0.99
N THR A 346 4.57 -25.84 -0.07
CA THR A 346 5.41 -25.73 1.13
C THR A 346 4.56 -25.46 2.37
N THR A 347 5.20 -25.46 3.54
CA THR A 347 4.51 -25.21 4.82
C THR A 347 4.71 -23.76 5.28
N THR A 348 3.74 -23.22 6.02
CA THR A 348 3.82 -21.89 6.63
C THR A 348 4.99 -21.75 7.61
N LYS A 349 5.38 -22.85 8.29
CA LYS A 349 6.57 -22.89 9.15
C LYS A 349 7.84 -22.62 8.35
N VAL A 350 8.04 -23.33 7.24
CA VAL A 350 9.19 -23.14 6.35
C VAL A 350 9.19 -21.74 5.74
N VAL A 351 8.02 -21.23 5.36
CA VAL A 351 7.86 -19.86 4.87
C VAL A 351 8.33 -18.85 5.91
N LYS A 352 7.92 -18.99 7.18
CA LYS A 352 8.33 -18.10 8.26
C LYS A 352 9.85 -18.13 8.46
N GLU A 353 10.44 -19.31 8.61
CA GLU A 353 11.89 -19.47 8.79
C GLU A 353 12.69 -18.82 7.66
N ARG A 354 12.20 -18.93 6.41
CA ARG A 354 12.86 -18.33 5.25
C ARG A 354 12.57 -16.84 5.10
N PHE A 355 11.40 -16.36 5.53
CA PHE A 355 11.11 -14.93 5.60
C PHE A 355 12.03 -14.26 6.62
N ASP A 356 12.31 -14.90 7.74
CA ASP A 356 13.27 -14.38 8.72
C ASP A 356 14.67 -14.21 8.11
N GLU A 357 15.09 -15.14 7.24
CA GLU A 357 16.41 -15.12 6.59
C GLU A 357 16.50 -14.20 5.36
N PHE A 358 15.45 -14.12 4.55
CA PHE A 358 15.48 -13.49 3.23
C PHE A 358 14.46 -12.36 3.04
N GLY A 359 13.64 -12.08 4.06
CA GLY A 359 12.50 -11.17 3.99
C GLY A 359 11.49 -11.54 2.91
N GLY A 360 10.84 -10.50 2.36
CA GLY A 360 9.76 -10.60 1.36
C GLY A 360 10.16 -11.01 -0.07
N ILE A 361 11.28 -11.71 -0.27
CA ILE A 361 11.74 -12.12 -1.61
C ILE A 361 11.26 -13.54 -1.92
N ALA A 362 10.10 -13.64 -2.58
CA ALA A 362 9.43 -14.91 -2.90
C ALA A 362 10.35 -15.94 -3.59
N ARG A 363 11.27 -15.52 -4.47
CA ARG A 363 12.24 -16.43 -5.10
C ARG A 363 13.05 -17.23 -4.09
N TYR A 364 13.47 -16.61 -2.99
CA TYR A 364 14.28 -17.27 -1.97
C TYR A 364 13.41 -18.05 -0.99
N VAL A 365 12.27 -17.47 -0.59
CA VAL A 365 11.31 -18.12 0.31
C VAL A 365 10.78 -19.43 -0.28
N PHE A 366 10.42 -19.47 -1.56
CA PHE A 366 9.86 -20.65 -2.21
C PHE A 366 10.88 -21.51 -2.96
N SER A 367 12.19 -21.23 -2.86
CA SER A 367 13.19 -21.98 -3.58
C SER A 367 13.26 -23.45 -3.13
N LYS A 368 13.49 -24.35 -4.11
CA LYS A 368 13.90 -25.74 -3.86
C LYS A 368 15.42 -25.86 -3.63
N GLN A 369 16.22 -24.88 -4.07
CA GLN A 369 17.68 -24.80 -3.92
C GLN A 369 18.09 -24.04 -2.64
N VAL A 370 17.57 -24.47 -1.49
CA VAL A 370 17.69 -23.75 -0.21
C VAL A 370 19.14 -23.58 0.21
N HIS A 371 19.94 -24.65 0.12
CA HIS A 371 21.32 -24.70 0.64
C HIS A 371 22.23 -23.67 -0.03
N SER A 372 22.06 -23.42 -1.33
CA SER A 372 22.82 -22.39 -2.06
C SER A 372 22.52 -21.01 -1.47
N TYR A 373 21.23 -20.65 -1.40
CA TYR A 373 20.84 -19.32 -0.94
C TYR A 373 21.13 -19.06 0.53
N THR A 374 21.03 -20.08 1.39
CA THR A 374 21.42 -19.93 2.80
C THR A 374 22.91 -19.74 2.98
N SER A 375 23.75 -20.38 2.14
CA SER A 375 25.20 -20.16 2.16
C SER A 375 25.53 -18.74 1.71
N ASP A 376 24.90 -18.29 0.62
CA ASP A 376 25.04 -16.92 0.13
C ASP A 376 24.61 -15.90 1.20
N ALA A 377 23.49 -16.12 1.90
CA ALA A 377 23.03 -15.22 2.96
C ALA A 377 24.01 -15.15 4.13
N LYS A 378 24.55 -16.29 4.59
CA LYS A 378 25.58 -16.32 5.64
C LYS A 378 26.84 -15.57 5.21
N GLU A 379 27.28 -15.74 3.97
CA GLU A 379 28.37 -14.97 3.39
C GLU A 379 28.03 -13.47 3.35
N VAL A 380 26.78 -13.14 3.04
CA VAL A 380 26.26 -11.77 3.04
C VAL A 380 26.04 -11.18 4.45
N HIS A 381 26.03 -11.97 5.50
CA HIS A 381 26.13 -11.45 6.86
C HIS A 381 27.59 -11.24 7.29
N SER A 382 28.53 -12.08 6.84
CA SER A 382 29.91 -12.04 7.34
C SER A 382 30.74 -10.88 6.77
N LYS A 383 30.46 -10.42 5.54
CA LYS A 383 31.19 -9.30 4.90
C LYS A 383 30.49 -7.94 5.07
N VAL A 384 29.51 -7.82 5.96
CA VAL A 384 28.78 -6.57 6.19
C VAL A 384 29.76 -5.48 6.62
N LYS A 385 29.70 -4.33 5.94
CA LYS A 385 30.43 -3.11 6.31
C LYS A 385 29.43 -2.00 6.60
N GLY A 386 29.49 -1.42 7.80
CA GLY A 386 28.55 -0.37 8.23
C GLY A 386 28.44 0.78 7.24
N LEU A 387 29.58 1.34 6.82
CA LEU A 387 29.61 2.48 5.91
C LEU A 387 28.93 2.19 4.56
N ASP A 388 29.06 0.97 4.03
CA ASP A 388 28.47 0.59 2.74
C ASP A 388 26.94 0.51 2.83
N ILE A 389 26.42 -0.15 3.87
CA ILE A 389 24.98 -0.25 4.13
C ILE A 389 24.37 1.14 4.38
N PHE A 390 25.03 1.95 5.21
CA PHE A 390 24.56 3.30 5.52
C PHE A 390 24.56 4.19 4.28
N ASN A 391 25.56 4.08 3.40
CA ASN A 391 25.62 4.83 2.15
C ASN A 391 24.47 4.45 1.20
N VAL A 392 24.17 3.16 1.04
CA VAL A 392 23.05 2.70 0.20
C VAL A 392 21.73 3.33 0.65
N VAL A 393 21.47 3.33 1.96
CA VAL A 393 20.23 3.89 2.53
C VAL A 393 20.23 5.42 2.43
N SER A 394 21.27 6.11 2.90
CA SER A 394 21.35 7.58 2.87
C SER A 394 21.25 8.15 1.45
N ARG A 395 21.79 7.46 0.44
CA ARG A 395 21.74 7.88 -0.96
C ARG A 395 20.49 7.40 -1.71
N ARG A 396 19.61 6.63 -1.07
CA ARG A 396 18.45 5.96 -1.70
C ARG A 396 18.86 5.16 -2.95
N GLU A 397 19.96 4.43 -2.86
CA GLU A 397 20.46 3.63 -3.98
C GLU A 397 19.51 2.45 -4.26
N GLU A 398 19.22 2.20 -5.55
CA GLU A 398 18.42 1.05 -5.96
C GLU A 398 19.14 -0.26 -5.63
N VAL A 399 18.44 -1.16 -4.96
CA VAL A 399 18.94 -2.49 -4.66
C VAL A 399 18.84 -3.38 -5.91
N ASN A 400 19.96 -3.98 -6.32
CA ASN A 400 20.03 -4.92 -7.44
C ASN A 400 20.81 -6.19 -7.09
N GLU A 401 20.61 -7.28 -7.84
CA GLU A 401 21.21 -8.61 -7.53
C GLU A 401 22.74 -8.61 -7.48
N LYS A 402 23.41 -7.67 -8.16
CA LYS A 402 24.87 -7.57 -8.18
C LYS A 402 25.43 -6.89 -6.93
N MET A 403 24.59 -6.18 -6.18
CA MET A 403 24.98 -5.51 -4.96
C MET A 403 24.92 -6.49 -3.80
N TYR A 404 25.99 -6.52 -3.00
CA TYR A 404 26.04 -7.33 -1.79
C TYR A 404 24.84 -7.09 -0.84
N PRO A 405 24.39 -5.84 -0.58
CA PRO A 405 23.26 -5.59 0.30
C PRO A 405 21.89 -6.10 -0.16
N HIS A 406 21.73 -6.64 -1.37
CA HIS A 406 20.39 -7.00 -1.89
C HIS A 406 19.67 -8.13 -1.15
N ARG A 407 20.41 -8.88 -0.33
CA ARG A 407 19.84 -9.90 0.56
C ARG A 407 19.45 -9.34 1.93
N LEU A 408 19.92 -8.14 2.26
CA LEU A 408 19.74 -7.52 3.57
C LEU A 408 18.74 -6.37 3.49
N LEU A 409 18.86 -5.56 2.45
CA LEU A 409 18.09 -4.35 2.23
C LEU A 409 17.13 -4.54 1.08
N HIS A 410 15.89 -4.12 1.26
CA HIS A 410 14.85 -4.14 0.23
C HIS A 410 14.30 -2.74 -0.04
N MET A 411 13.90 -2.52 -1.28
CA MET A 411 13.14 -1.34 -1.72
C MET A 411 11.66 -1.52 -1.39
N PHE A 412 11.07 -0.57 -0.66
CA PHE A 412 9.65 -0.53 -0.35
C PHE A 412 9.02 0.68 -1.03
N PRO A 413 7.83 0.55 -1.65
CA PRO A 413 7.16 1.66 -2.32
C PRO A 413 6.80 2.79 -1.36
N LYS A 414 6.76 4.00 -1.89
CA LYS A 414 6.13 5.15 -1.23
C LYS A 414 4.70 5.35 -1.74
N HIS A 415 3.85 5.88 -0.87
CA HIS A 415 2.43 6.13 -1.13
C HIS A 415 2.06 7.53 -0.64
N LEU A 416 2.50 8.54 -1.39
CA LEU A 416 2.33 9.95 -1.01
C LEU A 416 1.13 10.56 -1.73
N GLY A 417 0.12 10.99 -0.98
CA GLY A 417 -1.11 11.58 -1.51
C GLY A 417 -1.75 10.70 -2.58
N SER A 418 -2.01 11.27 -3.77
CA SER A 418 -2.60 10.55 -4.91
C SER A 418 -1.63 9.66 -5.71
N ARG A 419 -0.38 9.47 -5.24
CA ARG A 419 0.67 8.73 -5.96
C ARG A 419 1.10 7.46 -5.22
N ALA A 420 0.21 6.47 -5.17
CA ALA A 420 0.54 5.13 -4.69
C ALA A 420 1.64 4.47 -5.53
N TYR A 421 2.50 3.69 -4.89
CA TYR A 421 3.63 2.95 -5.47
C TYR A 421 4.69 3.82 -6.18
N SER A 422 4.67 5.15 -6.01
CA SER A 422 5.57 6.05 -6.71
C SER A 422 6.81 6.35 -5.88
N GLY A 423 7.97 5.91 -6.37
CA GLY A 423 9.24 6.01 -5.65
C GLY A 423 9.36 5.00 -4.51
N PHE A 424 10.48 5.03 -3.80
CA PHE A 424 10.77 4.04 -2.76
C PHE A 424 11.62 4.60 -1.62
N TYR A 425 11.66 3.84 -0.53
CA TYR A 425 12.68 3.90 0.51
C TYR A 425 13.37 2.54 0.63
N VAL A 426 14.53 2.50 1.27
CA VAL A 426 15.31 1.27 1.46
C VAL A 426 15.39 0.99 2.96
N THR A 427 15.03 -0.23 3.36
CA THR A 427 15.17 -0.70 4.74
C THR A 427 15.45 -2.19 4.77
N PHE A 428 15.60 -2.78 5.97
CA PHE A 428 15.86 -4.20 6.14
C PHE A 428 14.72 -5.08 5.60
N GLY A 429 15.09 -6.25 5.08
CA GLY A 429 14.12 -7.19 4.52
C GLY A 429 13.24 -7.89 5.54
N SER A 430 13.72 -8.04 6.78
CA SER A 430 13.02 -8.60 7.93
C SER A 430 13.61 -8.03 9.23
N ASP A 431 12.86 -8.10 10.34
CA ASP A 431 13.38 -7.71 11.66
C ASP A 431 14.56 -8.61 12.09
N THR A 432 14.53 -9.90 11.73
CA THR A 432 15.64 -10.84 11.99
C THR A 432 16.92 -10.46 11.25
N ILE A 433 16.82 -10.01 10.00
CA ILE A 433 17.97 -9.47 9.26
C ILE A 433 18.50 -8.21 9.96
N ALA A 434 17.61 -7.31 10.39
CA ALA A 434 17.99 -6.08 11.08
C ALA A 434 18.78 -6.38 12.36
N GLU A 435 18.32 -7.32 13.18
CA GLU A 435 19.01 -7.78 14.40
C GLU A 435 20.40 -8.37 14.09
N LYS A 436 20.51 -9.26 13.10
CA LYS A 436 21.81 -9.85 12.71
C LYS A 436 22.79 -8.81 12.19
N VAL A 437 22.30 -7.85 11.40
CA VAL A 437 23.15 -6.75 10.91
C VAL A 437 23.55 -5.85 12.07
N TYR A 438 22.63 -5.51 12.97
CA TYR A 438 22.92 -4.74 14.17
C TYR A 438 24.01 -5.42 15.00
N ASP A 439 23.88 -6.72 15.31
CA ASP A 439 24.88 -7.52 16.04
C ASP A 439 26.26 -7.40 15.40
N LYS A 440 26.31 -7.55 14.08
CA LYS A 440 27.56 -7.48 13.33
C LYS A 440 28.18 -6.09 13.41
N LEU A 441 27.38 -5.03 13.22
CA LEU A 441 27.85 -3.65 13.24
C LEU A 441 28.26 -3.19 14.65
N MET A 442 27.54 -3.62 15.68
CA MET A 442 27.87 -3.33 17.08
C MET A 442 29.22 -3.92 17.46
N ASN A 443 29.52 -5.14 17.00
CA ASN A 443 30.81 -5.80 17.27
C ASN A 443 31.97 -5.24 16.43
N ASP A 444 31.72 -4.89 15.16
CA ASP A 444 32.77 -4.49 14.23
C ASP A 444 33.07 -3.00 14.22
N CYS A 445 32.05 -2.15 14.37
CA CYS A 445 32.16 -0.70 14.18
C CYS A 445 31.08 0.09 14.97
N MET A 446 31.01 -0.15 16.28
CA MET A 446 30.07 0.51 17.19
C MET A 446 30.03 2.04 17.03
N GLU A 447 31.19 2.70 16.92
CA GLU A 447 31.27 4.16 16.77
C GLU A 447 30.50 4.65 15.54
N ASN A 448 30.71 4.01 14.38
CA ASN A 448 30.02 4.37 13.14
C ASN A 448 28.51 4.09 13.23
N LEU A 449 28.10 3.02 13.91
CA LEU A 449 26.69 2.71 14.14
C LEU A 449 26.02 3.77 15.01
N MET A 450 26.67 4.15 16.12
CA MET A 450 26.18 5.20 17.03
C MET A 450 26.13 6.57 16.33
N GLU A 451 27.19 6.94 15.60
CA GLU A 451 27.22 8.17 14.81
C GLU A 451 26.11 8.19 13.76
N PHE A 452 25.89 7.07 13.07
CA PHE A 452 24.82 7.00 12.08
C PHE A 452 23.43 7.14 12.71
N MET A 453 23.17 6.54 13.86
CA MET A 453 21.88 6.68 14.56
C MET A 453 21.62 8.13 15.04
N VAL A 454 22.64 8.78 15.63
CA VAL A 454 22.50 10.06 16.34
C VAL A 454 22.84 11.29 15.48
N THR A 455 23.96 11.27 14.77
CA THR A 455 24.57 12.47 14.15
C THR A 455 23.89 12.88 12.84
N LYS A 456 23.18 11.94 12.18
CA LYS A 456 22.46 12.21 10.93
C LYS A 456 20.98 12.54 11.12
N ALA A 457 20.58 13.14 12.25
CA ALA A 457 19.17 13.47 12.54
C ALA A 457 18.42 14.13 11.37
N GLY A 458 19.06 15.06 10.63
CA GLY A 458 18.49 15.73 9.46
C GLY A 458 18.41 14.91 8.16
N ASP A 459 19.00 13.71 8.08
CA ASP A 459 18.86 12.82 6.93
C ASP A 459 17.51 12.09 6.98
N THR A 460 16.53 12.63 6.24
CA THR A 460 15.19 12.06 6.10
C THR A 460 15.16 10.82 5.21
N ASN A 461 16.24 10.50 4.47
CA ASN A 461 16.29 9.31 3.62
C ASN A 461 16.46 8.03 4.43
N SER A 462 17.17 8.13 5.54
CA SER A 462 17.51 7.01 6.41
C SER A 462 16.69 6.97 7.71
N SER A 463 15.74 7.88 7.91
CA SER A 463 14.98 8.00 9.17
C SER A 463 14.36 6.68 9.63
N GLY A 464 13.58 6.00 8.78
CA GLY A 464 12.97 4.72 9.13
C GLY A 464 14.00 3.61 9.43
N PHE A 465 15.11 3.60 8.71
CA PHE A 465 16.20 2.64 8.91
C PHE A 465 16.97 2.89 10.21
N ARG A 466 17.26 4.17 10.52
CA ARG A 466 17.88 4.60 11.78
C ARG A 466 16.97 4.33 12.96
N GLY A 467 15.67 4.61 12.84
CA GLY A 467 14.66 4.29 13.84
C GLY A 467 14.65 2.79 14.18
N LYS A 468 14.71 1.93 13.16
CA LYS A 468 14.78 0.46 13.38
C LYS A 468 16.04 0.03 14.15
N LEU A 469 17.20 0.61 13.84
CA LEU A 469 18.44 0.32 14.57
C LEU A 469 18.39 0.86 16.01
N PHE A 470 17.79 2.03 16.21
CA PHE A 470 17.58 2.63 17.52
C PHE A 470 16.65 1.80 18.40
N GLU A 471 15.52 1.32 17.85
CA GLU A 471 14.60 0.38 18.50
C GLU A 471 15.36 -0.87 19.00
N ILE A 472 16.20 -1.47 18.14
CA ILE A 472 17.04 -2.63 18.49
C ILE A 472 18.04 -2.28 19.61
N PHE A 473 18.71 -1.13 19.52
CA PHE A 473 19.61 -0.64 20.56
C PHE A 473 18.89 -0.53 21.91
N CYS A 474 17.73 0.13 21.94
CA CYS A 474 16.92 0.30 23.14
C CYS A 474 16.48 -1.04 23.75
N HIS A 475 16.02 -2.00 22.95
CA HIS A 475 15.69 -3.34 23.45
C HIS A 475 16.88 -4.04 24.10
N ARG A 476 18.09 -3.87 23.55
CA ARG A 476 19.32 -4.52 24.06
C ARG A 476 19.82 -3.91 25.36
N LEU A 477 19.54 -2.62 25.62
CA LEU A 477 19.86 -1.99 26.90
C LEU A 477 19.19 -2.68 28.09
N TRP A 478 17.99 -3.24 27.89
CA TRP A 478 17.28 -4.01 28.93
C TRP A 478 17.88 -5.40 29.17
N SER A 479 18.79 -5.87 28.31
CA SER A 479 19.48 -7.15 28.47
C SER A 479 20.94 -6.99 28.93
N SER A 480 21.47 -5.76 28.97
CA SER A 480 22.81 -5.46 29.50
C SER A 480 22.82 -5.29 31.02
N SER A 481 23.98 -5.42 31.66
CA SER A 481 24.17 -5.08 33.08
C SER A 481 23.68 -3.65 33.33
N GLY A 482 22.88 -3.45 34.39
CA GLY A 482 22.21 -2.18 34.66
C GLY A 482 23.14 -0.98 34.89
N GLY A 483 22.52 0.18 35.13
CA GLY A 483 23.21 1.47 35.25
C GLY A 483 22.94 2.45 34.10
N HIS A 484 22.12 2.06 33.13
CA HIS A 484 21.63 2.95 32.08
C HIS A 484 20.31 3.64 32.48
N ARG A 485 20.05 4.80 31.89
CA ARG A 485 18.78 5.53 32.05
C ARG A 485 18.18 5.79 30.68
N LEU A 486 16.89 5.54 30.55
CA LEU A 486 16.11 5.99 29.40
C LEU A 486 15.52 7.36 29.73
N ILE A 487 15.76 8.30 28.84
CA ILE A 487 15.16 9.63 28.90
C ILE A 487 14.05 9.62 27.86
N GLY A 488 12.84 10.00 28.24
CA GLY A 488 11.72 10.07 27.34
C GLY A 488 10.78 11.22 27.69
N LYS A 489 9.77 11.45 26.86
CA LYS A 489 8.80 12.53 27.03
C LYS A 489 7.37 12.01 27.03
N SER A 490 6.54 12.61 27.89
CA SER A 490 5.08 12.48 27.82
C SER A 490 4.52 13.27 26.63
N MET A 491 3.50 12.74 25.96
CA MET A 491 2.58 13.58 25.18
C MET A 491 1.27 13.74 25.96
N HIS A 492 0.99 14.96 26.41
CA HIS A 492 -0.38 15.40 26.65
C HIS A 492 -0.90 16.12 25.40
N SER A 493 -2.16 15.90 25.06
CA SER A 493 -2.81 16.36 23.82
C SER A 493 -2.91 17.89 23.65
N ASP A 494 -2.48 18.69 24.62
CA ASP A 494 -2.66 20.14 24.58
C ASP A 494 -1.37 20.85 24.19
N SER A 495 -1.34 21.27 22.93
CA SER A 495 -0.26 22.00 22.25
C SER A 495 -0.01 23.43 22.76
N GLN A 496 -0.37 23.75 24.01
CA GLN A 496 -0.17 25.09 24.61
C GLN A 496 0.70 25.14 25.87
N SER A 497 1.17 24.01 26.41
CA SER A 497 2.16 24.01 27.49
C SER A 497 3.46 23.33 27.06
N SER A 498 4.43 24.15 26.65
CA SER A 498 5.73 23.77 26.09
C SER A 498 6.73 23.17 27.11
N GLN A 499 6.27 22.36 28.06
CA GLN A 499 7.11 21.55 28.94
C GLN A 499 6.43 20.20 29.15
N GLY A 500 6.55 19.30 28.17
CA GLY A 500 6.17 17.90 28.38
C GLY A 500 6.99 17.32 29.53
N THR A 501 6.33 16.57 30.42
CA THR A 501 7.00 15.88 31.53
C THR A 501 8.09 14.97 30.97
N GLU A 502 9.34 15.25 31.32
CA GLU A 502 10.47 14.40 30.98
C GLU A 502 10.50 13.21 31.96
N TYR A 503 10.46 12.00 31.41
CA TYR A 503 10.64 10.78 32.16
C TYR A 503 12.11 10.38 32.15
N SER A 504 12.62 10.01 33.32
CA SER A 504 13.95 9.43 33.45
C SER A 504 13.83 8.06 34.12
N ILE A 505 13.73 7.02 33.30
CA ILE A 505 13.50 5.64 33.73
C ILE A 505 14.86 4.96 33.93
N ALA A 506 15.19 4.62 35.17
CA ALA A 506 16.39 3.83 35.46
C ALA A 506 16.15 2.37 35.04
N ILE A 507 17.07 1.81 34.25
CA ILE A 507 17.07 0.38 33.92
C ILE A 507 17.72 -0.37 35.10
N PRO A 508 16.97 -1.24 35.79
CA PRO A 508 17.48 -1.95 36.96
C PRO A 508 18.51 -3.01 36.55
N ASP A 509 19.41 -3.36 37.48
CA ASP A 509 20.45 -4.38 37.25
C ASP A 509 19.89 -5.77 36.95
N GLN A 510 18.69 -6.06 37.44
CA GLN A 510 17.95 -7.27 37.14
C GLN A 510 16.55 -6.90 36.62
N VAL A 511 16.33 -7.17 35.34
CA VAL A 511 15.01 -7.09 34.71
C VAL A 511 14.71 -8.41 34.03
N GLU A 512 13.51 -8.93 34.22
CA GLU A 512 13.09 -10.14 33.51
C GLU A 512 12.53 -9.76 32.14
N VAL A 513 13.26 -10.10 31.09
CA VAL A 513 12.84 -9.85 29.70
C VAL A 513 11.96 -10.99 29.22
N ARG A 514 10.75 -10.66 28.78
CA ARG A 514 9.75 -11.59 28.25
C ARG A 514 9.30 -11.14 26.86
N SER A 515 8.77 -12.07 26.08
CA SER A 515 8.14 -11.75 24.80
C SER A 515 6.69 -12.20 24.77
N PHE A 516 5.82 -11.42 24.15
CA PHE A 516 4.38 -11.68 24.11
C PHE A 516 3.82 -11.54 22.69
N SER A 517 2.73 -12.25 22.41
CA SER A 517 1.96 -12.11 21.16
C SER A 517 0.61 -11.44 21.38
N LYS A 518 0.05 -11.53 22.59
CA LYS A 518 -1.22 -10.94 22.99
C LYS A 518 -1.09 -10.29 24.38
N LEU A 519 -1.81 -9.19 24.62
CA LEU A 519 -1.79 -8.51 25.93
C LEU A 519 -2.29 -9.42 27.07
N SER A 520 -3.21 -10.33 26.77
CA SER A 520 -3.71 -11.34 27.72
C SER A 520 -2.64 -12.31 28.24
N GLU A 521 -1.47 -12.40 27.59
CA GLU A 521 -0.33 -13.21 28.05
C GLU A 521 0.48 -12.50 29.15
N ILE A 522 0.29 -11.18 29.31
CA ILE A 522 1.03 -10.36 30.28
C ILE A 522 0.31 -10.42 31.63
N GLN A 523 1.04 -10.88 32.65
CA GLN A 523 0.55 -10.95 34.02
C GLN A 523 1.48 -10.19 34.96
N PHE A 524 0.91 -9.27 35.74
CA PHE A 524 1.63 -8.54 36.78
C PHE A 524 1.37 -9.17 38.16
N ALA A 525 2.40 -9.21 39.00
CA ALA A 525 2.36 -9.88 40.30
C ALA A 525 1.42 -9.23 41.34
N LYS A 526 0.76 -8.11 41.02
CA LYS A 526 -0.27 -7.47 41.88
C LYS A 526 -1.41 -8.43 42.29
N ASN A 527 -1.55 -9.58 41.61
CA ASN A 527 -2.56 -10.61 41.86
C ASN A 527 -2.05 -11.85 42.64
N LEU A 528 -0.81 -11.85 43.17
CA LEU A 528 -0.26 -12.99 43.93
C LEU A 528 0.22 -12.54 45.33
N PRO A 529 -0.45 -12.93 46.43
CA PRO A 529 0.01 -12.62 47.78
C PRO A 529 1.41 -13.21 48.03
N GLY A 530 2.39 -12.35 48.34
CA GLY A 530 3.76 -12.76 48.75
C GLY A 530 4.84 -12.75 47.66
N ALA A 531 4.55 -12.29 46.44
CA ALA A 531 5.57 -12.17 45.38
C ALA A 531 6.37 -10.86 45.49
N GLU A 532 7.70 -10.93 45.49
CA GLU A 532 8.57 -9.76 45.34
C GLU A 532 8.25 -9.01 44.04
N ALA A 533 8.21 -7.67 44.09
CA ALA A 533 7.97 -6.82 42.93
C ALA A 533 9.15 -6.90 41.95
N LYS A 534 9.12 -7.88 41.05
CA LYS A 534 10.12 -8.00 39.98
C LYS A 534 9.86 -6.98 38.87
N ALA A 535 10.94 -6.33 38.43
CA ALA A 535 10.91 -5.51 37.22
C ALA A 535 10.77 -6.43 35.99
N LEU A 536 9.81 -6.14 35.12
CA LEU A 536 9.49 -6.94 33.94
C LEU A 536 9.56 -6.07 32.69
N TYR A 537 10.21 -6.58 31.65
CA TYR A 537 10.28 -5.92 30.35
C TYR A 537 9.69 -6.84 29.28
N PHE A 538 8.66 -6.38 28.58
CA PHE A 538 7.92 -7.15 27.59
C PHE A 538 8.15 -6.60 26.19
N ARG A 539 8.66 -7.45 25.30
CA ARG A 539 8.83 -7.16 23.87
C ARG A 539 7.75 -7.86 23.04
N PRO A 540 6.98 -7.15 22.19
CA PRO A 540 6.06 -7.79 21.25
C PRO A 540 6.81 -8.72 20.27
N LYS A 541 6.23 -9.89 19.97
CA LYS A 541 6.75 -10.79 18.91
C LYS A 541 6.37 -10.35 17.50
N GLN A 542 5.38 -9.46 17.38
CA GLN A 542 4.80 -8.98 16.14
C GLN A 542 4.42 -7.50 16.33
N LYS A 543 4.37 -6.72 15.25
CA LYS A 543 4.01 -5.29 15.27
C LYS A 543 2.51 -5.04 15.41
N ASN A 544 1.81 -5.86 16.19
CA ASN A 544 0.36 -5.80 16.34
C ASN A 544 -0.09 -4.67 17.30
N PHE A 545 0.86 -3.97 17.91
CA PHE A 545 0.64 -2.87 18.85
C PHE A 545 1.32 -1.62 18.29
N ALA A 546 0.73 -1.02 17.25
CA ALA A 546 1.40 0.02 16.46
C ALA A 546 1.74 1.30 17.24
N CYS A 547 1.17 1.49 18.44
CA CYS A 547 1.51 2.60 19.32
C CYS A 547 2.62 2.29 20.33
N ILE A 548 3.09 1.05 20.49
CA ILE A 548 4.16 0.74 21.45
C ILE A 548 5.18 -0.25 20.87
N ASP A 549 6.44 -0.04 21.24
CA ASP A 549 7.52 -0.97 20.92
C ASP A 549 7.81 -1.92 22.09
N ALA A 550 7.51 -1.51 23.32
CA ALA A 550 7.66 -2.35 24.50
C ALA A 550 6.77 -1.93 25.68
N ILE A 551 6.64 -2.83 26.65
CA ILE A 551 6.01 -2.54 27.95
C ILE A 551 7.02 -2.80 29.05
N TYR A 552 7.19 -1.84 29.96
CA TYR A 552 8.05 -1.98 31.13
C TYR A 552 7.25 -1.81 32.42
N TRP A 553 7.36 -2.78 33.32
CA TRP A 553 6.76 -2.73 34.65
C TRP A 553 7.84 -2.64 35.71
N ASN A 554 7.81 -1.59 36.52
CA ASN A 554 8.80 -1.36 37.59
C ASN A 554 8.35 -1.86 38.97
N GLY A 555 7.19 -2.52 39.08
CA GLY A 555 6.58 -2.91 40.36
C GLY A 555 5.44 -2.00 40.82
N GLN A 556 5.29 -0.81 40.25
CA GLN A 556 4.28 0.18 40.63
C GLN A 556 3.53 0.77 39.43
N VAL A 557 4.26 1.15 38.38
CA VAL A 557 3.79 1.82 37.18
C VAL A 557 4.17 1.01 35.95
N CYS A 558 3.24 0.96 34.99
CA CYS A 558 3.42 0.35 33.68
C CYS A 558 3.82 1.42 32.65
N TYR A 559 5.05 1.40 32.17
CA TYR A 559 5.50 2.28 31.09
C TYR A 559 5.25 1.62 29.74
N LEU A 560 4.46 2.30 28.92
CA LEU A 560 4.21 1.98 27.53
C LEU A 560 5.26 2.74 26.70
N LEU A 561 6.26 2.02 26.19
CA LEU A 561 7.43 2.61 25.57
C LEU A 561 7.26 2.62 24.06
N GLN A 562 7.41 3.80 23.46
CA GLN A 562 7.55 3.98 22.02
C GLN A 562 8.93 4.53 21.72
N MET A 563 9.74 3.79 20.98
CA MET A 563 11.15 4.10 20.70
C MET A 563 11.25 4.79 19.35
N THR A 564 11.55 6.09 19.34
CA THR A 564 11.51 6.86 18.10
C THR A 564 12.60 7.91 18.04
N ILE A 565 13.18 8.07 16.86
CA ILE A 565 14.07 9.19 16.56
C ILE A 565 13.32 10.38 15.92
N SER A 566 12.02 10.23 15.65
CA SER A 566 11.16 11.31 15.12
C SER A 566 10.67 12.17 16.26
N ASN A 567 10.74 13.50 16.07
CA ASN A 567 10.14 14.47 16.98
C ASN A 567 8.62 14.58 16.80
N ASP A 568 8.12 14.22 15.62
CA ASP A 568 6.70 14.24 15.26
C ASP A 568 6.29 12.79 14.99
N HIS A 569 5.62 12.15 15.96
CA HIS A 569 5.10 10.80 15.79
C HIS A 569 3.62 10.76 16.22
N GLY A 570 2.73 10.50 15.27
CA GLY A 570 1.31 10.29 15.57
C GLY A 570 1.10 9.00 16.36
N ILE A 571 0.10 8.98 17.24
CA ILE A 571 -0.26 7.77 18.01
C ILE A 571 -1.35 7.00 17.23
N ALA A 572 -1.16 5.68 17.06
CA ALA A 572 -2.21 4.82 16.50
C ALA A 572 -3.39 4.73 17.48
N HIS A 573 -4.46 5.50 17.24
CA HIS A 573 -5.60 5.64 18.14
C HIS A 573 -6.24 4.29 18.52
N GLU A 574 -6.49 3.40 17.56
CA GLU A 574 -7.11 2.09 17.82
C GLU A 574 -6.24 1.19 18.72
N SER A 575 -4.92 1.19 18.51
CA SER A 575 -3.98 0.45 19.35
C SER A 575 -3.93 1.03 20.77
N LEU A 576 -4.03 2.36 20.89
CA LEU A 576 -4.07 3.04 22.18
C LEU A 576 -5.32 2.65 22.98
N VAL A 577 -6.49 2.61 22.35
CA VAL A 577 -7.75 2.18 22.99
C VAL A 577 -7.62 0.75 23.54
N LYS A 578 -7.14 -0.20 22.73
CA LYS A 578 -6.94 -1.60 23.18
C LYS A 578 -6.01 -1.71 24.39
N ILE A 579 -4.95 -0.90 24.42
CA ILE A 579 -4.01 -0.88 25.54
C ILE A 579 -4.61 -0.19 26.77
N HIS A 580 -5.38 0.89 26.58
CA HIS A 580 -6.10 1.56 27.65
C HIS A 580 -7.14 0.65 28.31
N ASP A 581 -7.92 -0.10 27.52
CA ASP A 581 -8.89 -1.06 28.02
C ASP A 581 -8.18 -2.15 28.82
N TRP A 582 -7.10 -2.72 28.28
CA TRP A 582 -6.29 -3.73 28.96
C TRP A 582 -5.67 -3.24 30.28
N THR A 583 -5.12 -2.03 30.34
CA THR A 583 -4.55 -1.49 31.59
C THR A 583 -5.64 -1.19 32.62
N THR A 584 -6.81 -0.72 32.16
CA THR A 584 -7.98 -0.44 33.00
C THR A 584 -8.56 -1.73 33.61
N GLU A 585 -8.71 -2.79 32.82
CA GLU A 585 -9.13 -4.12 33.28
C GLU A 585 -8.19 -4.68 34.36
N LEU A 586 -6.89 -4.40 34.25
CA LEU A 586 -5.88 -4.82 35.22
C LEU A 586 -5.78 -3.91 36.45
N GLY A 587 -6.43 -2.75 36.47
CA GLY A 587 -6.36 -1.79 37.58
C GLY A 587 -4.94 -1.26 37.83
N ILE A 588 -4.15 -1.09 36.78
CA ILE A 588 -2.75 -0.62 36.86
C ILE A 588 -2.61 0.81 36.36
N ASN A 589 -1.79 1.60 37.05
CA ASN A 589 -1.37 2.91 36.56
C ASN A 589 -0.38 2.71 35.41
N TYR A 590 -0.52 3.50 34.36
CA TYR A 590 0.37 3.44 33.21
C TYR A 590 0.75 4.83 32.71
N GLU A 591 1.92 4.90 32.07
CA GLU A 591 2.49 6.11 31.47
C GLU A 591 2.93 5.80 30.04
N PHE A 592 2.55 6.65 29.09
CA PHE A 592 2.99 6.52 27.71
C PHE A 592 4.22 7.40 27.47
N VAL A 593 5.32 6.77 27.06
CA VAL A 593 6.64 7.42 27.01
C VAL A 593 7.27 7.23 25.64
N PHE A 594 7.54 8.36 24.98
CA PHE A 594 8.40 8.40 23.80
C PHE A 594 9.86 8.46 24.23
N VAL A 595 10.61 7.41 23.90
CA VAL A 595 12.04 7.21 24.21
C VAL A 595 12.90 7.69 23.06
#